data_AF-A0A4Q2JAY6-F1
#
_entry.id   AF-A0A4Q2JAY6-F1
#
_cell.length_a   1.000
_cell.length_b   1.000
_cell.length_c   1.000
_cell.angle_alpha   90.00
_cell.angle_beta   90.00
_cell.angle_gamma   90.00
#
_symmetry.space_group_name_H-M   'P 1'
#
loop_
_entity.id
_entity.type
_entity.pdbx_description
1 polymer ?
#
loop_
_entity_poly.entity_id
_entity_poly.type
_entity_poly.pdbx_seq_one_letter_code
_entity_poly.pdbx_strand_id
1 'polypeptide(L)'
;MREDVRELRARAAEAWAAAMGDATSCALAKDGRSHPAGKFHEGRTAALGELLRACPTDAAGETIVALAASLGDRWAARALPGGGDRDWETYRSGGVEALR
;
A
#
# COMPACT_ATOMS: atom_id res chain seq x y z
N MET A 1 7.72 -16.68 -3.26
CA MET A 1 8.16 -15.27 -3.08
C MET A 1 7.41 -14.29 -3.97
N ARG A 2 7.57 -14.28 -5.32
CA ARG A 2 6.78 -13.36 -6.17
C ARG A 2 5.26 -13.64 -6.08
N GLU A 3 4.88 -14.91 -6.06
CA GLU A 3 3.49 -15.34 -5.84
C GLU A 3 2.99 -14.95 -4.44
N ASP A 4 3.83 -15.07 -3.41
CA ASP A 4 3.53 -14.63 -2.05
C ASP A 4 3.22 -13.12 -2.01
N VAL A 5 3.96 -12.30 -2.76
CA VAL A 5 3.67 -10.85 -2.92
C VAL A 5 2.32 -10.62 -3.62
N ARG A 6 1.95 -11.44 -4.62
CA ARG A 6 0.63 -11.37 -5.26
C ARG A 6 -0.48 -11.70 -4.27
N GLU A 7 -0.29 -12.74 -3.47
CA GLU A 7 -1.25 -13.17 -2.44
C GLU A 7 -1.42 -12.09 -1.37
N LEU A 8 -0.31 -11.51 -0.88
CA LEU A 8 -0.34 -10.38 0.05
C LEU A 8 -1.08 -9.18 -0.54
N ARG A 9 -0.90 -8.90 -1.84
CA ARG A 9 -1.61 -7.81 -2.53
C ARG A 9 -3.11 -8.09 -2.62
N ALA A 10 -3.50 -9.33 -2.93
CA ALA A 10 -4.90 -9.73 -3.00
C ALA A 10 -5.59 -9.60 -1.63
N ARG A 11 -4.98 -10.13 -0.57
CA ARG A 11 -5.47 -9.99 0.81
C ARG A 11 -5.62 -8.54 1.24
N ALA A 12 -4.66 -7.67 0.87
CA ALA A 12 -4.76 -6.24 1.15
C ALA A 12 -5.94 -5.58 0.40
N ALA A 13 -6.18 -5.98 -0.85
CA ALA A 13 -7.31 -5.47 -1.63
C ALA A 13 -8.66 -5.96 -1.08
N GLU A 14 -8.75 -7.20 -0.60
CA GLU A 14 -9.94 -7.73 0.08
C GLU A 14 -10.22 -6.98 1.39
N ALA A 15 -9.20 -6.80 2.22
CA ALA A 15 -9.32 -6.03 3.46
C ALA A 15 -9.69 -4.56 3.19
N TRP A 16 -9.17 -4.00 2.10
CA TRP A 16 -9.57 -2.67 1.65
C TRP A 16 -11.05 -2.62 1.27
N ALA A 17 -11.52 -3.55 0.43
CA ALA A 17 -12.93 -3.62 0.05
C ALA A 17 -13.85 -3.78 1.29
N ALA A 18 -13.47 -4.64 2.23
CA ALA A 18 -14.22 -4.84 3.48
C ALA A 18 -14.27 -3.57 4.35
N ALA A 19 -13.14 -2.85 4.48
CA ALA A 19 -13.08 -1.61 5.27
C ALA A 19 -13.87 -0.44 4.64
N MET A 20 -14.08 -0.49 3.33
CA MET A 20 -14.77 0.54 2.56
C MET A 20 -16.27 0.29 2.45
N GLY A 21 -16.72 -0.97 2.57
CA GLY A 21 -18.11 -1.35 2.33
C GLY A 21 -18.55 -1.00 0.90
N ASP A 22 -19.69 -0.34 0.76
CA ASP A 22 -20.21 0.13 -0.55
C ASP A 22 -19.55 1.43 -1.05
N ALA A 23 -18.66 2.05 -0.26
CA ALA A 23 -18.00 3.30 -0.63
C ALA A 23 -16.80 3.07 -1.55
N THR A 24 -16.65 3.91 -2.57
CA THR A 24 -15.45 3.92 -3.43
C THR A 24 -14.42 4.92 -2.91
N SER A 25 -13.13 4.71 -3.18
CA SER A 25 -12.03 5.60 -2.76
C SER A 25 -12.23 7.04 -3.22
N CYS A 26 -12.82 7.23 -4.39
CA CYS A 26 -13.19 8.54 -4.93
C CYS A 26 -14.40 9.16 -4.23
N ALA A 27 -15.32 8.36 -3.70
CA ALA A 27 -16.45 8.85 -2.91
C ALA A 27 -15.98 9.32 -1.53
N LEU A 28 -15.06 8.59 -0.89
CA LEU A 28 -14.51 8.98 0.43
C LEU A 28 -13.67 10.25 0.39
N ALA A 29 -12.85 10.41 -0.65
CA ALA A 29 -12.09 11.65 -0.86
C ALA A 29 -12.99 12.89 -1.03
N LYS A 30 -14.27 12.70 -1.38
CA LYS A 30 -15.28 13.76 -1.55
C LYS A 30 -16.23 13.89 -0.35
N ASP A 31 -16.40 12.84 0.45
CA ASP A 31 -17.19 12.83 1.70
C ASP A 31 -16.54 13.74 2.78
N GLY A 32 -15.23 13.90 2.74
CA GLY A 32 -14.49 14.73 3.71
C GLY A 32 -14.41 14.10 5.10
N ARG A 33 -14.85 12.85 5.25
CA ARG A 33 -14.66 12.01 6.44
C ARG A 33 -13.34 11.25 6.33
N SER A 34 -12.69 11.05 7.48
CA SER A 34 -11.47 10.26 7.60
C SER A 34 -11.79 8.77 7.67
N HIS A 35 -11.10 7.96 6.86
CA HIS A 35 -11.28 6.50 6.80
C HIS A 35 -9.93 5.78 6.97
N PRO A 36 -9.39 5.75 8.19
CA PRO A 36 -8.02 5.29 8.42
C PRO A 36 -7.81 3.82 8.04
N ALA A 37 -8.73 2.92 8.36
CA ALA A 37 -8.61 1.51 7.98
C ALA A 37 -8.57 1.32 6.45
N GLY A 38 -9.45 2.02 5.72
CA GLY A 38 -9.47 2.00 4.25
C GLY A 38 -8.17 2.55 3.67
N LYS A 39 -7.69 3.69 4.17
CA LYS A 39 -6.44 4.32 3.75
C LYS A 39 -5.22 3.44 4.01
N PHE A 40 -5.18 2.75 5.14
CA PHE A 40 -4.11 1.82 5.48
C PHE A 40 -4.02 0.68 4.46
N HIS A 41 -5.14 0.01 4.17
CA HIS A 41 -5.16 -1.07 3.19
C HIS A 41 -4.94 -0.58 1.76
N GLU A 42 -5.41 0.62 1.40
CA GLU A 42 -5.08 1.30 0.14
C GLU A 42 -3.56 1.46 -0.02
N GLY A 43 -2.87 1.89 1.05
CA GLY A 43 -1.41 2.00 1.12
C GLY A 43 -0.71 0.66 0.92
N ARG A 44 -1.13 -0.38 1.65
CA ARG A 44 -0.60 -1.75 1.50
C ARG A 44 -0.72 -2.25 0.06
N THR A 45 -1.91 -2.12 -0.52
CA THR A 45 -2.16 -2.52 -1.91
C THR A 45 -1.23 -1.73 -2.82
N ALA A 46 -1.21 -0.40 -2.75
CA ALA A 46 -0.38 0.42 -3.64
C ALA A 46 1.11 0.03 -3.59
N ALA A 47 1.69 -0.11 -2.39
CA ALA A 47 3.08 -0.49 -2.18
C ALA A 47 3.43 -1.86 -2.78
N LEU A 48 2.62 -2.89 -2.52
CA LEU A 48 2.83 -4.23 -3.09
C LEU A 48 2.70 -4.25 -4.61
N GLY A 49 1.89 -3.36 -5.19
CA GLY A 49 1.79 -3.19 -6.64
C GLY A 49 3.04 -2.56 -7.25
N GLU A 50 3.62 -1.57 -6.58
CA GLU A 50 4.91 -1.00 -6.96
C GLU A 50 6.00 -2.07 -6.93
N LEU A 51 6.05 -2.90 -5.87
CA LEU A 51 7.00 -4.02 -5.76
C LEU A 51 6.82 -5.02 -6.91
N LEU A 52 5.60 -5.47 -7.22
CA LEU A 52 5.36 -6.41 -8.31
C LEU A 52 5.76 -5.88 -9.69
N ARG A 53 5.62 -4.57 -9.91
CA ARG A 53 6.06 -3.91 -11.15
C ARG A 53 7.58 -3.75 -11.23
N ALA A 54 8.24 -3.53 -10.09
CA ALA A 54 9.69 -3.39 -10.00
C ALA A 54 10.43 -4.73 -10.08
N CYS A 55 9.81 -5.83 -9.63
CA CYS A 55 10.41 -7.15 -9.69
C CYS A 55 10.39 -7.69 -11.14
N PRO A 56 11.53 -8.21 -11.65
CA PRO A 56 11.55 -9.10 -12.82
C PRO A 56 10.70 -10.36 -12.61
N THR A 57 10.19 -10.95 -13.69
CA THR A 57 9.35 -12.17 -13.63
C THR A 57 10.07 -13.34 -12.98
N ASP A 58 11.39 -13.44 -13.21
CA ASP A 58 12.31 -14.47 -12.73
C ASP A 58 13.15 -14.03 -11.51
N ALA A 59 12.76 -12.94 -10.84
CA ALA A 59 13.49 -12.42 -9.70
C ALA A 59 13.62 -13.45 -8.58
N ALA A 60 14.85 -13.70 -8.14
CA ALA A 60 15.14 -14.49 -6.97
C ALA A 60 14.57 -13.84 -5.69
N GLY A 61 14.31 -14.64 -4.66
CA GLY A 61 13.71 -14.15 -3.42
C GLY A 61 14.50 -13.02 -2.76
N GLU A 62 15.83 -13.11 -2.75
CA GLU A 62 16.72 -12.07 -2.21
C GLU A 62 16.60 -10.73 -2.96
N THR A 63 16.43 -10.78 -4.29
CA THR A 63 16.20 -9.58 -5.10
C THR A 63 14.87 -8.92 -4.73
N ILE A 64 13.83 -9.71 -4.49
CA ILE A 64 12.51 -9.21 -4.07
C ILE A 64 12.61 -8.55 -2.69
N VAL A 65 13.33 -9.16 -1.75
CA VAL A 65 13.57 -8.59 -0.41
C VAL A 65 14.34 -7.28 -0.49
N ALA A 66 15.41 -7.20 -1.28
CA ALA A 66 16.19 -5.97 -1.45
C ALA A 66 15.36 -4.86 -2.10
N LEU A 67 14.51 -5.19 -3.09
CA LEU A 67 13.59 -4.24 -3.71
C LEU A 67 12.52 -3.77 -2.72
N ALA A 68 11.98 -4.67 -1.89
CA ALA A 68 11.00 -4.33 -0.86
C ALA A 68 11.60 -3.35 0.16
N ALA A 69 12.81 -3.61 0.68
CA ALA A 69 13.50 -2.71 1.60
C ALA A 69 13.74 -1.33 0.98
N SER A 70 14.26 -1.27 -0.25
CA SER A 70 14.50 0.00 -0.97
C SER A 70 13.21 0.78 -1.24
N LEU A 71 12.11 0.08 -1.57
CA LEU A 71 10.79 0.71 -1.71
C LEU A 71 10.25 1.18 -0.36
N GLY A 72 10.47 0.43 0.72
CA GLY A 72 10.05 0.78 2.07
C GLY A 72 10.65 2.10 2.53
N ASP A 73 11.95 2.31 2.29
CA ASP A 73 12.64 3.56 2.59
C ASP A 73 12.07 4.73 1.77
N ARG A 74 11.80 4.52 0.48
CA ARG A 74 11.16 5.54 -0.38
C ARG A 74 9.76 5.89 0.08
N TRP A 75 8.99 4.91 0.55
CA TRP A 75 7.65 5.12 1.10
C TRP A 75 7.70 5.90 2.42
N ALA A 76 8.62 5.57 3.31
CA ALA A 76 8.81 6.27 4.58
C ALA A 76 9.20 7.74 4.36
N ALA A 77 10.06 8.02 3.38
CA ALA A 77 10.51 9.37 3.04
C ALA A 77 9.53 10.17 2.16
N ARG A 78 8.42 9.58 1.71
CA ARG A 78 7.50 10.22 0.76
C ARG A 78 6.84 11.44 1.38
N ALA A 79 6.99 12.59 0.70
CA ALA A 79 6.25 13.81 1.03
C ALA A 79 4.75 13.59 0.78
N LEU A 80 3.93 13.94 1.77
CA LEU A 80 2.48 13.76 1.68
C LEU A 80 1.81 15.04 1.17
N PRO A 81 0.81 14.93 0.28
CA PRO A 81 0.02 16.08 -0.14
C PRO A 81 -0.66 16.77 1.05
N GLY A 82 -0.83 18.09 0.98
CA GLY A 82 -1.66 18.84 1.93
C GLY A 82 -1.10 19.00 3.35
N GLY A 83 0.19 18.73 3.58
CA GLY A 83 0.84 18.97 4.88
C GLY A 83 0.70 17.84 5.91
N GLY A 84 0.34 16.63 5.49
CA GLY A 84 0.28 15.47 6.38
C GLY A 84 -1.09 15.23 7.02
N ASP A 85 -2.16 15.32 6.22
CA ASP A 85 -3.46 14.82 6.65
C ASP A 85 -3.33 13.39 7.22
N ARG A 86 -4.04 13.10 8.30
CA ARG A 86 -4.00 11.83 9.04
C ARG A 86 -4.30 10.63 8.12
N ASP A 87 -5.14 10.84 7.11
CA ASP A 87 -5.43 9.82 6.10
C ASP A 87 -4.21 9.51 5.22
N TRP A 88 -3.42 10.53 4.85
CA TRP A 88 -2.18 10.34 4.10
C TRP A 88 -1.08 9.71 4.94
N GLU A 89 -1.02 10.01 6.24
CA GLU A 89 -0.10 9.33 7.17
C GLU A 89 -0.45 7.86 7.34
N THR A 90 -1.75 7.55 7.41
CA THR A 90 -2.26 6.19 7.53
C THR A 90 -2.00 5.39 6.25
N TYR A 91 -2.20 6.01 5.08
CA TYR A 91 -1.83 5.45 3.78
C TYR A 91 -0.34 5.13 3.69
N ARG A 92 0.53 6.08 4.09
CA ARG A 92 1.98 5.85 4.10
C ARG A 92 2.36 4.70 5.04
N SER A 93 1.77 4.67 6.24
CA SER A 93 2.03 3.62 7.23
C SER A 93 1.69 2.23 6.71
N GLY A 94 0.56 2.09 6.01
CA GLY A 94 0.19 0.83 5.36
C GLY A 94 1.18 0.39 4.30
N GLY A 95 1.65 1.31 3.45
CA GLY A 95 2.65 0.95 2.45
C GLY A 95 4.00 0.57 3.05
N VAL A 96 4.45 1.25 4.11
CA VAL A 96 5.69 0.91 4.83
C VAL A 96 5.59 -0.45 5.51
N GLU A 97 4.47 -0.76 6.17
CA GLU A 97 4.26 -2.06 6.82
C GLU A 97 4.22 -3.20 5.81
N ALA A 98 3.62 -3.01 4.63
CA ALA A 98 3.58 -4.05 3.61
C ALA A 98 4.94 -4.39 2.96
N LEU A 99 5.96 -3.55 3.15
CA LEU A 99 7.28 -3.69 2.54
C LEU A 99 8.38 -4.09 3.53
N ARG A 100 8.02 -4.35 4.79
CA ARG A 100 8.90 -4.85 5.86
C ARG A 100 8.63 -6.33 6.12
#